data_AF-E2A2X5-F1
#
_entry.id   AF-E2A2X5-F1
#
_cell.length_a   1.000
_cell.length_b   1.000
_cell.length_c   1.000
_cell.angle_alpha   90.00
_cell.angle_beta   90.00
_cell.angle_gamma   90.00
#
_symmetry.space_group_name_H-M   'P 1'
#
loop_
_entity.id
_entity.type
_entity.pdbx_description
1 polymer ?
#
loop_
_entity_poly.entity_id
_entity_poly.type
_entity_poly.pdbx_seq_one_letter_code
_entity_poly.pdbx_strand_id
1 'polypeptide(L)'
;MSNCEKIVIADSIYVDTIIVSVISSSCILCASIFVNYLQHKYLSFISYGCALLCSISLIWSTNTLVTLILTCLYVGLFNKGYNITVSATVLLFPTSLRAMAVSMEMLVGRIGTIVGNLVFPVLLEYGCVAPIINLICFNLLCIVLTCFIPNTRKHAVFT
;
A
#
# COMPACT_ATOMS: atom_id res chain seq x y z
N MET A 1 5.71 14.33 34.30
CA MET A 1 4.74 13.54 35.08
C MET A 1 4.17 12.47 34.17
N SER A 2 4.80 11.29 34.19
CA SER A 2 4.41 10.11 33.45
C SER A 2 3.13 9.52 34.05
N ASN A 3 1.98 9.85 33.46
CA ASN A 3 0.75 9.13 33.75
C ASN A 3 0.68 7.93 32.81
N CYS A 4 1.16 6.78 33.30
CA CYS A 4 1.01 5.50 32.63
C CYS A 4 -0.44 5.05 32.83
N GLU A 5 -1.35 5.62 32.04
CA GLU A 5 -2.68 5.05 31.86
C GLU A 5 -2.47 3.71 31.14
N LYS A 6 -2.67 2.60 31.87
CA LYS A 6 -2.76 1.29 31.25
C LYS A 6 -3.96 1.34 30.34
N ILE A 7 -3.73 1.56 29.04
CA ILE A 7 -4.75 1.34 28.02
C ILE A 7 -5.05 -0.16 28.09
N VAL A 8 -6.08 -0.52 28.86
CA VAL A 8 -6.61 -1.88 28.91
C VAL A 8 -7.28 -2.11 27.56
N ILE A 9 -6.50 -2.59 26.60
CA ILE A 9 -7.00 -3.02 25.30
C ILE A 9 -7.91 -4.21 25.60
N ALA A 10 -9.21 -4.06 25.35
CA ALA A 10 -10.16 -5.15 25.56
C ALA A 10 -9.72 -6.37 24.75
N ASP A 11 -9.73 -7.56 25.37
CA ASP A 11 -9.38 -8.84 24.74
C ASP A 11 -10.10 -9.04 23.38
N SER A 12 -11.32 -8.51 23.27
CA SER A 12 -12.10 -8.48 22.03
C SER A 12 -11.35 -7.86 20.84
N ILE A 13 -10.67 -6.73 21.01
CA ILE A 13 -9.98 -6.04 19.90
C ILE A 13 -8.82 -6.89 19.37
N TYR A 14 -8.15 -7.62 20.26
CA TYR A 14 -7.07 -8.53 19.88
C TYR A 14 -7.60 -9.71 19.06
N VAL A 15 -8.70 -10.33 19.52
CA VAL A 15 -9.36 -11.43 18.81
C VAL A 15 -9.93 -10.98 17.46
N ASP A 16 -10.58 -9.81 17.40
CA ASP A 16 -11.09 -9.21 16.15
C ASP A 16 -9.95 -8.98 15.15
N THR A 17 -8.80 -8.48 15.59
CA THR A 17 -7.64 -8.22 14.73
C THR A 17 -7.06 -9.53 14.17
N ILE A 18 -6.97 -10.58 14.98
CA ILE A 18 -6.49 -11.90 14.52
C ILE A 18 -7.43 -12.47 13.46
N ILE A 19 -8.74 -12.49 13.74
CA ILE A 19 -9.74 -13.03 12.80
C ILE A 19 -9.71 -12.25 11.48
N VAL A 20 -9.69 -10.93 11.56
CA VAL A 20 -9.57 -10.03 10.40
C VAL A 20 -8.30 -10.31 9.61
N SER A 21 -7.16 -10.52 10.27
CA SER A 21 -5.88 -10.77 9.58
C SER A 21 -5.91 -12.07 8.76
N VAL A 22 -6.56 -13.12 9.28
CA VAL A 22 -6.68 -14.42 8.62
C VAL A 22 -7.60 -14.33 7.40
N ILE A 23 -8.75 -13.65 7.55
CA ILE A 23 -9.71 -13.44 6.45
C ILE A 23 -9.07 -12.55 5.36
N SER A 24 -8.45 -11.45 5.76
CA SER A 24 -7.82 -10.50 4.82
C SER A 24 -6.67 -11.15 4.05
N SER A 25 -5.82 -11.93 4.73
CA SER A 25 -4.72 -12.66 4.07
C SER A 25 -5.25 -13.66 3.06
N SER A 26 -6.29 -14.43 3.43
CA SER A 26 -6.92 -15.40 2.54
C SER A 26 -7.54 -14.71 1.32
N CYS A 27 -8.24 -13.59 1.54
CA CYS A 27 -8.83 -12.78 0.48
C CYS A 27 -7.78 -12.21 -0.49
N ILE A 28 -6.69 -11.64 0.03
CA ILE A 28 -5.59 -11.11 -0.78
C ILE A 28 -4.91 -12.23 -1.57
N LEU A 29 -4.77 -13.43 -1.02
CA LEU A 29 -4.22 -14.59 -1.73
C LEU A 29 -5.14 -15.01 -2.88
N CYS A 30 -6.44 -15.17 -2.64
CA CYS A 30 -7.41 -15.48 -3.68
C CYS A 30 -7.44 -14.41 -4.78
N ALA A 31 -7.44 -13.13 -4.40
CA ALA A 31 -7.36 -12.02 -5.34
C ALA A 31 -6.04 -12.06 -6.13
N SER A 32 -4.90 -12.30 -5.47
CA SER A 32 -3.60 -12.40 -6.13
C SER A 32 -3.56 -13.54 -7.15
N ILE A 33 -4.13 -14.71 -6.82
CA ILE A 33 -4.22 -15.86 -7.72
C ILE A 33 -5.11 -15.53 -8.93
N PHE A 34 -6.26 -14.92 -8.69
CA PHE A 34 -7.19 -14.53 -9.74
C PHE A 34 -6.55 -13.53 -10.71
N VAL A 35 -5.88 -12.51 -10.18
CA VAL A 35 -5.21 -11.50 -11.02
C VAL A 35 -3.92 -12.07 -11.66
N ASN A 36 -3.30 -13.13 -11.12
CA ASN A 36 -2.22 -13.85 -11.80
C ASN A 36 -2.71 -14.61 -13.06
N TYR A 37 -4.00 -14.95 -13.12
CA TYR A 37 -4.63 -15.53 -14.31
C TYR A 37 -4.90 -14.49 -15.41
N LEU A 38 -5.04 -13.21 -15.03
CA LEU A 38 -5.24 -12.06 -15.92
C LEU A 38 -3.89 -11.37 -16.22
N GLN A 39 -3.31 -11.69 -17.38
CA GLN A 39 -2.17 -11.02 -18.04
C GLN A 39 -1.38 -9.97 -17.21
N HIS A 40 -0.13 -10.28 -16.84
CA HIS A 40 0.83 -9.52 -15.98
C HIS A 40 0.90 -7.98 -16.09
N LYS A 41 0.38 -7.37 -17.16
CA LYS A 41 0.43 -5.92 -17.38
C LYS A 41 -0.66 -5.15 -16.62
N TYR A 42 -1.86 -5.72 -16.49
CA TYR A 42 -2.97 -5.05 -15.80
C TYR A 42 -2.88 -5.20 -14.27
N LEU A 43 -2.09 -6.16 -13.78
CA LEU A 43 -1.89 -6.48 -12.37
C LEU A 43 -1.57 -5.25 -11.51
N SER A 44 -0.57 -4.45 -11.90
CA SER A 44 -0.14 -3.30 -11.09
C SER A 44 -1.20 -2.19 -11.08
N PHE A 45 -1.77 -1.85 -12.24
CA PHE A 45 -2.79 -0.81 -12.36
C PHE A 45 -4.09 -1.18 -11.61
N ILE A 46 -4.54 -2.43 -11.75
CA ILE A 46 -5.70 -2.95 -11.01
C ILE A 46 -5.44 -2.91 -9.50
N SER A 47 -4.24 -3.30 -9.06
CA SER A 47 -3.91 -3.31 -7.63
C SER A 47 -3.95 -1.91 -7.00
N TYR A 48 -3.40 -0.90 -7.66
CA TYR A 48 -3.49 0.49 -7.19
C TYR A 48 -4.92 1.01 -7.26
N GLY A 49 -5.70 0.67 -8.30
CA GLY A 49 -7.12 1.02 -8.38
C GLY A 49 -7.96 0.41 -7.25
N CYS A 50 -7.75 -0.87 -6.92
CA CYS A 50 -8.40 -1.52 -5.77
C CYS A 50 -7.98 -0.87 -4.45
N ALA A 51 -6.70 -0.51 -4.29
CA ALA A 51 -6.21 0.20 -3.10
C ALA A 51 -6.84 1.59 -2.95
N LEU A 52 -7.03 2.31 -4.06
CA LEU A 52 -7.73 3.59 -4.09
C LEU A 52 -9.17 3.44 -3.62
N LEU A 53 -9.89 2.44 -4.15
CA LEU A 53 -11.27 2.16 -3.76
C LEU A 53 -11.38 1.85 -2.26
N CYS A 54 -10.47 1.03 -1.73
CA CYS A 54 -10.40 0.74 -0.30
C CYS A 54 -10.18 2.02 0.53
N SER A 55 -9.31 2.92 0.07
CA SER A 55 -9.04 4.18 0.77
C SER A 55 -10.26 5.12 0.79
N ILE A 56 -11.03 5.14 -0.29
CA ILE A 56 -12.28 5.92 -0.38
C ILE A 56 -13.35 5.32 0.54
N SER A 57 -13.49 4.00 0.55
CA SER A 57 -14.42 3.30 1.44
C SER A 57 -14.11 3.52 2.92
N LEU A 58 -12.85 3.83 3.27
CA LEU A 58 -12.43 4.14 4.65
C LEU A 58 -13.13 5.39 5.20
N ILE A 59 -13.45 6.36 4.34
CA ILE A 59 -14.11 7.62 4.73
C ILE A 59 -15.53 7.37 5.27
N TRP A 60 -16.20 6.33 4.78
CA TRP A 60 -17.56 5.96 5.20
C TRP A 60 -17.57 4.89 6.31
N SER A 61 -16.41 4.35 6.69
CA SER A 61 -16.35 3.29 7.69
C SER A 61 -16.50 3.85 9.11
N THR A 62 -17.62 3.52 9.76
CA THR A 62 -17.88 3.88 11.17
C THR A 62 -17.44 2.78 12.15
N ASN A 63 -17.17 1.56 11.66
CA ASN A 63 -16.87 0.39 12.48
C ASN A 63 -15.36 0.10 12.51
N THR A 64 -14.82 -0.14 13.70
CA THR A 64 -13.40 -0.46 13.92
C THR A 64 -12.94 -1.69 13.13
N LEU A 65 -13.76 -2.76 13.14
CA LEU A 65 -13.46 -4.01 12.43
C LEU A 65 -13.36 -3.79 10.91
N VAL A 66 -14.28 -3.02 10.33
CA VAL A 66 -14.29 -2.70 8.90
C VAL A 66 -13.08 -1.84 8.53
N THR A 67 -12.75 -0.83 9.34
CA THR A 67 -11.55 0.01 9.16
C THR A 67 -10.28 -0.83 9.18
N LEU A 68 -10.16 -1.79 10.12
CA LEU A 68 -9.00 -2.69 10.19
C LEU A 68 -8.87 -3.57 8.94
N ILE A 69 -9.95 -4.22 8.50
CA ILE A 69 -9.94 -5.04 7.27
C ILE A 69 -9.46 -4.18 6.09
N LEU A 70 -10.04 -2.99 5.94
CA LEU A 70 -9.81 -2.13 4.79
C LEU A 70 -8.40 -1.57 4.76
N THR A 71 -7.84 -1.21 5.93
CA THR A 71 -6.43 -0.81 6.06
C THR A 71 -5.48 -1.98 5.78
N CYS A 72 -5.78 -3.19 6.26
CA CYS A 72 -4.98 -4.38 5.94
C CYS A 72 -4.98 -4.68 4.44
N LEU A 73 -6.14 -4.60 3.78
CA LEU A 73 -6.27 -4.74 2.33
C LEU A 73 -5.46 -3.68 1.58
N TYR A 74 -5.60 -2.41 1.98
CA TYR A 74 -4.85 -1.30 1.40
C TYR A 74 -3.34 -1.52 1.47
N VAL A 75 -2.79 -1.81 2.66
CA VAL A 75 -1.35 -2.04 2.87
C VAL A 75 -0.87 -3.26 2.08
N GLY A 76 -1.67 -4.34 2.06
CA GLY A 76 -1.38 -5.54 1.30
C GLY A 76 -1.23 -5.25 -0.19
N LEU A 77 -2.24 -4.60 -0.79
CA LEU A 77 -2.24 -4.22 -2.21
C LEU A 77 -1.09 -3.26 -2.55
N PHE A 78 -0.84 -2.26 -1.70
CA PHE A 78 0.23 -1.29 -1.92
C PHE A 78 1.61 -1.96 -1.86
N ASN A 79 1.84 -2.87 -0.91
CA ASN A 79 3.08 -3.65 -0.83
C ASN A 79 3.26 -4.54 -2.07
N LYS A 80 2.19 -5.19 -2.57
CA LYS A 80 2.26 -5.96 -3.83
C LYS A 80 2.67 -5.05 -4.99
N GLY A 81 2.03 -3.89 -5.15
CA GLY A 81 2.37 -2.91 -6.20
C GLY A 81 3.82 -2.41 -6.11
N TYR A 82 4.31 -2.17 -4.89
CA TYR A 82 5.72 -1.81 -4.65
C TYR A 82 6.67 -2.90 -5.13
N ASN A 83 6.45 -4.17 -4.74
CA ASN A 83 7.29 -5.29 -5.18
C ASN A 83 7.30 -5.46 -6.71
N ILE A 84 6.16 -5.26 -7.38
CA ILE A 84 6.07 -5.29 -8.84
C ILE A 84 6.90 -4.15 -9.45
N THR A 85 6.83 -2.95 -8.87
CA THR A 85 7.59 -1.79 -9.33
C THR A 85 9.10 -2.01 -9.17
N VAL A 86 9.55 -2.48 -8.00
CA VAL A 86 10.96 -2.85 -7.76
C VAL A 86 11.42 -3.92 -8.75
N SER A 87 10.60 -4.95 -8.98
CA SER A 87 10.89 -5.99 -9.97
C SER A 87 10.95 -5.44 -11.41
N ALA A 88 10.17 -4.42 -11.75
CA ALA A 88 10.26 -3.75 -13.04
C ALA A 88 11.54 -2.92 -13.14
N THR A 89 11.87 -2.13 -12.12
CA THR A 89 13.10 -1.33 -12.06
C THR A 89 14.33 -2.18 -12.33
N VAL A 90 14.46 -3.35 -11.69
CA VAL A 90 15.62 -4.23 -11.91
C VAL A 90 15.70 -4.83 -13.32
N LEU A 91 14.57 -4.90 -14.04
CA LEU A 91 14.49 -5.35 -15.44
C LEU A 91 14.78 -4.21 -16.43
N LEU A 92 14.40 -2.97 -16.11
CA LEU A 92 14.66 -1.79 -16.95
C LEU A 92 16.12 -1.33 -16.87
N PHE A 93 16.76 -1.43 -15.70
CA PHE A 93 18.13 -0.97 -15.51
C PHE A 93 19.15 -2.10 -15.76
N PRO A 94 20.25 -1.82 -16.47
CA PRO A 94 21.34 -2.78 -16.68
C PRO A 94 21.99 -3.16 -15.34
N THR A 95 22.60 -4.36 -15.29
CA THR A 95 23.08 -5.02 -14.06
C THR A 95 24.00 -4.14 -13.21
N SER A 96 24.81 -3.28 -13.84
CA SER A 96 25.73 -2.35 -13.15
C SER A 96 25.03 -1.22 -12.38
N LEU A 97 23.80 -0.85 -12.76
CA LEU A 97 23.02 0.23 -12.14
C LEU A 97 21.87 -0.28 -11.26
N ARG A 98 21.55 -1.58 -11.35
CA ARG A 98 20.45 -2.23 -10.62
C ARG A 98 20.52 -1.98 -9.11
N ALA A 99 21.69 -2.20 -8.50
CA ALA A 99 21.87 -2.04 -7.05
C ALA A 99 21.69 -0.58 -6.60
N MET A 100 22.13 0.38 -7.43
CA MET A 100 21.98 1.81 -7.15
C MET A 100 20.51 2.23 -7.20
N ALA A 101 19.76 1.77 -8.21
CA ALA A 101 18.33 2.07 -8.33
C ALA A 101 17.52 1.54 -7.13
N VAL A 102 17.72 0.28 -6.75
CA VAL A 102 17.04 -0.32 -5.58
C VAL A 102 17.42 0.41 -4.29
N SER A 103 18.69 0.80 -4.12
CA SER A 103 19.12 1.56 -2.94
C SER A 103 18.42 2.92 -2.88
N MET A 104 18.26 3.61 -4.00
CA MET A 104 17.52 4.88 -4.08
C MET A 104 16.05 4.69 -3.72
N GLU A 105 15.39 3.65 -4.24
CA GLU A 105 14.00 3.32 -3.87
C GLU A 105 13.85 3.09 -2.35
N MET A 106 14.78 2.35 -1.75
CA MET A 106 14.78 2.08 -0.30
C MET A 106 15.05 3.35 0.51
N LEU A 107 15.94 4.23 0.05
CA LEU A 107 16.20 5.53 0.69
C LEU A 107 14.95 6.42 0.67
N VAL A 108 14.27 6.51 -0.47
CA VAL A 108 13.00 7.23 -0.60
C VAL A 108 11.94 6.63 0.33
N GLY A 109 11.84 5.31 0.42
CA GLY A 109 10.94 4.63 1.35
C GLY A 109 11.21 4.97 2.83
N ARG A 110 12.49 5.05 3.21
CA ARG A 110 12.91 5.46 4.57
C ARG A 110 12.56 6.92 4.85
N ILE A 111 12.87 7.83 3.92
CA ILE A 111 12.53 9.25 4.05
C ILE A 111 11.00 9.40 4.17
N GLY A 112 10.23 8.69 3.35
CA GLY A 112 8.78 8.68 3.41
C GLY A 112 8.25 8.20 4.76
N THR A 113 8.87 7.19 5.37
CA THR A 113 8.50 6.71 6.70
C THR A 113 8.79 7.75 7.78
N ILE A 114 9.94 8.42 7.72
CA ILE A 114 10.30 9.48 8.67
C ILE A 114 9.32 10.65 8.55
N VAL A 115 9.08 11.14 7.32
CA VAL A 115 8.14 12.23 7.06
C VAL A 115 6.72 11.83 7.48
N GLY A 116 6.28 10.63 7.12
CA GLY A 116 4.95 10.11 7.48
C GLY A 116 4.75 10.05 8.99
N ASN A 117 5.73 9.54 9.75
CA ASN A 117 5.64 9.45 11.20
C ASN A 117 5.58 10.83 11.89
N LEU A 118 6.14 11.87 11.28
CA LEU A 118 6.07 13.25 11.79
C LEU A 118 4.78 13.96 11.37
N VAL A 119 4.34 13.76 10.13
CA VAL A 119 3.17 14.43 9.53
C VAL A 119 1.85 13.81 10.01
N PHE A 120 1.82 12.50 10.23
CA PHE A 120 0.60 11.78 10.65
C PHE A 120 0.01 12.28 11.97
N PRO A 121 0.76 12.45 13.09
CA PRO A 121 0.20 12.98 14.33
C PRO A 121 -0.30 14.41 14.16
N VAL A 122 0.42 15.26 13.42
CA VAL A 122 -0.01 16.63 13.13
C VAL A 122 -1.33 16.63 12.34
N LEU A 123 -1.47 15.78 11.33
CA LEU A 123 -2.73 15.67 10.56
C LEU A 123 -3.89 15.17 11.42
N LEU A 124 -3.64 14.30 12.39
CA LEU A 124 -4.67 13.85 13.33
C LEU A 124 -5.18 14.98 14.22
N GLU A 125 -4.33 15.95 14.59
CA GLU A 125 -4.76 17.14 15.35
C GLU A 125 -5.71 18.04 14.55
N TYR A 126 -5.54 18.12 13.22
CA TYR A 126 -6.46 18.84 12.33
C TYR A 126 -7.74 18.06 12.01
N GLY A 127 -7.76 16.74 12.26
CA GLY A 127 -8.94 15.89 12.17
C GLY A 127 -8.66 14.52 11.53
N CYS A 128 -9.49 13.54 11.82
CA CYS A 128 -9.33 12.15 11.34
C CYS A 128 -9.45 12.01 9.81
N VAL A 129 -10.15 12.93 9.14
CA VAL A 129 -10.35 12.89 7.68
C VAL A 129 -9.10 13.36 6.92
N ALA A 130 -8.31 14.26 7.50
CA ALA A 130 -7.10 14.82 6.87
C ALA A 130 -6.07 13.74 6.47
N PRO A 131 -5.66 12.79 7.33
CA PRO A 131 -4.70 11.74 6.96
C PRO A 131 -5.24 10.80 5.87
N ILE A 132 -6.56 10.56 5.85
CA ILE A 132 -7.20 9.71 4.84
C ILE A 132 -7.13 10.37 3.46
N ILE A 133 -7.45 11.68 3.37
CA ILE A 133 -7.34 12.43 2.12
C ILE A 133 -5.89 12.49 1.63
N ASN A 134 -4.93 12.70 2.53
CA ASN A 134 -3.52 12.68 2.16
C ASN A 134 -3.10 11.31 1.58
N LEU A 135 -3.56 10.21 2.18
CA LEU A 135 -3.31 8.85 1.67
C LEU A 135 -3.86 8.63 0.26
N ILE A 136 -5.09 9.11 0.00
CA ILE A 136 -5.74 9.04 -1.31
C ILE A 136 -4.95 9.86 -2.34
N CYS A 137 -4.53 11.07 -1.97
CA CYS A 137 -3.73 11.94 -2.84
C CYS A 137 -2.40 11.28 -3.23
N PHE A 138 -1.68 10.71 -2.26
CA PHE A 138 -0.45 9.97 -2.51
C PHE A 138 -0.69 8.76 -3.41
N ASN A 139 -1.76 7.99 -3.18
CA ASN A 139 -2.09 6.84 -4.01
C ASN A 139 -2.42 7.24 -5.46
N LEU A 140 -3.18 8.32 -5.66
CA LEU A 140 -3.46 8.90 -6.98
C LEU A 140 -2.17 9.32 -7.68
N LEU A 141 -1.25 9.99 -6.97
CA LEU A 141 0.04 10.36 -7.53
C LEU A 141 0.83 9.13 -8.00
N CYS A 142 0.84 8.04 -7.23
CA CYS A 142 1.46 6.78 -7.63
C CYS A 142 0.82 6.19 -8.90
N ILE A 143 -0.50 6.23 -9.03
CA ILE A 143 -1.22 5.77 -10.23
C ILE A 143 -0.83 6.61 -11.45
N VAL A 144 -0.81 7.94 -11.30
CA VAL A 144 -0.44 8.87 -12.38
C VAL A 144 1.01 8.64 -12.81
N LEU A 145 1.94 8.51 -11.87
CA LEU A 145 3.34 8.20 -12.16
C LEU A 145 3.50 6.84 -12.87
N THR A 146 2.73 5.83 -12.45
CA THR A 146 2.71 4.50 -13.08
C THR A 146 2.15 4.56 -14.50
N CYS A 147 1.14 5.40 -14.75
CA CYS A 147 0.58 5.63 -16.08
C CYS A 147 1.58 6.38 -16.97
N PHE A 148 2.34 7.32 -16.39
CA PHE A 148 3.34 8.09 -17.10
C PHE A 148 4.57 7.27 -17.48
N ILE A 149 4.88 6.20 -16.73
CA ILE A 149 5.90 5.22 -17.11
C ILE A 149 5.43 4.50 -18.39
N PRO A 150 6.02 4.81 -19.56
CA PRO A 150 5.60 4.20 -20.80
C PRO A 150 6.06 2.74 -20.77
N ASN A 151 5.09 1.84 -20.87
CA ASN A 151 5.27 0.39 -20.86
C ASN A 151 6.41 -0.05 -21.80
N THR A 152 7.60 -0.30 -21.25
CA THR A 152 8.84 -0.65 -21.98
C THR A 152 8.83 -2.08 -22.53
N ARG A 153 7.67 -2.76 -22.58
CA ARG A 153 7.51 -4.07 -23.24
C ARG A 153 7.18 -3.99 -24.73
N LYS A 154 7.72 -3.02 -25.47
CA LYS A 154 7.98 -3.29 -26.90
C LYS A 154 9.32 -4.00 -27.11
N HIS A 155 10.16 -4.11 -26.08
CA HIS A 155 11.52 -4.67 -26.21
C HIS A 155 11.78 -6.03 -25.51
N ALA A 156 10.81 -6.62 -24.81
CA ALA A 156 11.00 -7.90 -24.10
C ALA A 156 10.23 -9.09 -24.71
N VAL A 157 9.74 -8.97 -25.96
CA VAL A 157 9.07 -10.05 -26.72
C VAL A 157 9.89 -10.46 -27.95
N PHE A 158 11.18 -10.09 -27.99
CA PHE A 158 12.13 -10.49 -29.03
C PHE A 158 13.36 -11.19 -28.45
N THR A 159 13.14 -12.13 -27.53
CA THR A 159 14.07 -13.24 -27.26
C THR A 159 13.23 -14.42 -26.81
#